data_AF-A0A534YZI5-F1
#
_entry.id   AF-A0A534YZI5-F1
#
_cell.length_a   1.000
_cell.length_b   1.000
_cell.length_c   1.000
_cell.angle_alpha   90.00
_cell.angle_beta   90.00
_cell.angle_gamma   90.00
#
_symmetry.space_group_name_H-M   'P 1'
#
loop_
_entity.id
_entity.type
_entity.pdbx_description
1 polymer ?
#
loop_
_entity_poly.entity_id
_entity_poly.type
_entity_poly.pdbx_seq_one_letter_code
_entity_poly.pdbx_strand_id
1 'polypeptide(L)'
;MRKKRKRPQQRLLHAAREHQDALEAAGLPPRAIESYEVALRGVESQARAIGGATQVLVREIQREVEEFQAAVRKEFPGNVKFQAVFDAQRPLPASARDVLALGRHVAREAPGYAANLIKYAINAATVNHLGALCDQLEAAMGGRNPVGEARAIEEQIVAVARQAFAGRPELAAFEAR
;
A
#
# COMPACT_ATOMS: atom_id res chain seq x y z
N MET A 1 15.18 26.94 -21.72
CA MET A 1 15.01 26.62 -20.28
C MET A 1 13.65 25.98 -20.05
N ARG A 2 13.57 24.66 -19.85
CA ARG A 2 12.31 23.95 -19.56
C ARG A 2 11.92 24.21 -18.09
N LYS A 3 10.94 25.06 -17.84
CA LYS A 3 10.29 25.17 -16.52
C LYS A 3 9.80 23.76 -16.14
N LYS A 4 10.34 23.17 -15.07
CA LYS A 4 9.84 21.90 -14.51
C LYS A 4 8.35 22.09 -14.27
N ARG A 5 7.49 21.43 -15.06
CA ARG A 5 6.03 21.44 -14.84
C ARG A 5 5.81 20.95 -13.39
N LYS A 6 5.31 21.82 -12.51
CA LYS A 6 4.92 21.43 -11.15
C LYS A 6 3.84 20.35 -11.28
N ARG A 7 3.93 19.28 -10.48
CA ARG A 7 2.90 18.23 -10.45
C ARG A 7 1.53 18.88 -10.14
N PRO A 8 0.41 18.41 -10.71
CA PRO A 8 -0.92 18.99 -10.47
C PRO A 8 -1.22 19.24 -8.98
N GLN A 9 -0.83 18.31 -8.12
CA GLN A 9 -1.02 18.42 -6.66
C GLN A 9 -0.24 19.59 -6.03
N GLN A 10 0.97 19.88 -6.52
CA GLN A 10 1.78 21.01 -6.04
C GLN A 10 1.24 22.36 -6.49
N ARG A 11 0.54 22.41 -7.64
CA ARG A 11 -0.13 23.62 -8.11
C ARG A 11 -1.35 23.91 -7.24
N LEU A 12 -2.17 22.88 -6.99
CA LEU A 12 -3.32 23.01 -6.11
C LEU A 12 -2.92 23.43 -4.69
N LEU A 13 -1.90 22.79 -4.10
CA LEU A 13 -1.41 23.14 -2.76
C LEU A 13 -0.93 24.60 -2.69
N HIS A 14 -0.28 25.09 -3.76
CA HIS A 14 0.18 26.46 -3.83
C HIS A 14 -0.98 27.46 -3.90
N ALA A 15 -1.97 27.21 -4.77
CA ALA A 15 -3.15 28.05 -4.90
C ALA A 15 -3.97 28.06 -3.58
N ALA A 16 -4.10 26.90 -2.94
CA ALA A 16 -4.80 26.79 -1.67
C ALA A 16 -4.13 27.59 -0.55
N ARG A 17 -2.79 27.62 -0.49
CA ARG A 17 -2.04 28.45 0.46
C ARG A 17 -2.14 29.95 0.16
N GLU A 18 -2.08 30.34 -1.11
CA GLU A 18 -2.21 31.75 -1.51
C GLU A 18 -3.59 32.32 -1.18
N HIS A 19 -4.62 31.47 -1.16
CA HIS A 19 -6.00 31.86 -0.93
C HIS A 19 -6.60 31.24 0.35
N GLN A 20 -5.77 30.89 1.34
CA GLN A 20 -6.20 30.17 2.54
C GLN A 20 -7.33 30.89 3.28
N ASP A 21 -7.18 32.19 3.56
CA ASP A 21 -8.18 32.97 4.30
C ASP A 21 -9.55 32.98 3.58
N ALA A 22 -9.55 33.06 2.25
CA ALA A 22 -10.77 33.06 1.45
C ALA A 22 -11.44 31.68 1.41
N LEU A 23 -10.64 30.61 1.41
CA LEU A 23 -11.15 29.23 1.48
C LEU A 23 -11.72 28.92 2.87
N GLU A 24 -11.03 29.32 3.94
CA GLU A 24 -11.53 29.17 5.32
C GLU A 24 -12.81 29.97 5.54
N ALA A 25 -12.87 31.22 5.05
CA ALA A 25 -14.09 32.03 5.09
C ALA A 25 -15.25 31.42 4.29
N ALA A 26 -14.94 30.64 3.25
CA ALA A 26 -15.92 29.90 2.45
C ALA A 26 -16.27 28.50 3.01
N GLY A 27 -15.73 28.13 4.18
CA GLY A 27 -16.09 26.90 4.88
C GLY A 27 -15.10 25.74 4.72
N LEU A 28 -13.89 25.98 4.20
CA LEU A 28 -12.82 24.98 4.28
C LEU A 28 -12.42 24.80 5.76
N PRO A 29 -12.31 23.55 6.26
CA PRO A 29 -11.91 23.33 7.64
C PRO A 29 -10.53 23.92 7.94
N PRO A 30 -10.33 24.52 9.13
CA PRO A 30 -9.02 24.92 9.59
C PRO A 30 -8.05 23.72 9.51
N ARG A 31 -6.85 23.94 8.99
CA ARG A 31 -5.81 22.91 8.75
C ARG A 31 -6.09 21.89 7.64
N ALA A 32 -7.15 22.04 6.83
CA ALA A 32 -7.34 21.16 5.68
C ALA A 32 -6.14 21.21 4.70
N ILE A 33 -5.56 22.40 4.49
CA ILE A 33 -4.39 22.59 3.62
C ILE A 33 -3.12 21.95 4.22
N GLU A 34 -2.92 22.07 5.52
CA GLU A 34 -1.82 21.40 6.24
C GLU A 34 -1.97 19.87 6.16
N SER A 35 -3.21 19.39 6.33
CA SER A 35 -3.54 17.96 6.23
C SER A 35 -3.33 17.44 4.80
N TYR A 36 -3.65 18.23 3.77
CA TYR A 36 -3.36 17.90 2.38
C TYR A 36 -1.85 17.77 2.14
N GLU A 37 -1.06 18.69 2.67
CA GLU A 37 0.40 18.64 2.55
C GLU A 37 1.00 17.42 3.25
N VAL A 38 0.52 17.10 4.46
CA VAL A 38 0.92 15.89 5.18
C VAL A 38 0.57 14.64 4.38
N ALA A 39 -0.63 14.58 3.81
CA ALA A 39 -1.06 13.46 2.97
C ALA A 39 -0.17 13.33 1.72
N LEU A 40 0.16 14.44 1.03
CA LEU A 40 1.05 14.44 -0.12
C LEU A 40 2.49 13.99 0.22
N ARG A 41 3.04 14.44 1.35
CA ARG A 41 4.33 13.91 1.86
C ARG A 41 4.23 12.43 2.19
N GLY A 42 3.07 11.99 2.70
CA GLY A 42 2.72 10.59 2.90
C GLY A 42 2.76 9.80 1.60
N VAL A 43 2.13 10.29 0.53
CA VAL A 43 2.17 9.67 -0.81
C VAL A 43 3.61 9.57 -1.35
N GLU A 44 4.41 10.63 -1.21
CA GLU A 44 5.81 10.60 -1.67
C GLU A 44 6.70 9.66 -0.84
N SER A 45 6.49 9.63 0.48
CA SER A 45 7.20 8.75 1.39
C SER A 45 6.81 7.29 1.17
N GLN A 46 5.51 7.03 0.95
CA GLN A 46 5.00 5.71 0.59
C GLN A 46 5.59 5.28 -0.76
N ALA A 47 5.60 6.13 -1.78
CA ALA A 47 6.20 5.82 -3.07
C ALA A 47 7.70 5.48 -2.99
N ARG A 48 8.43 6.07 -2.03
CA ARG A 48 9.85 5.76 -1.78
C ARG A 48 10.05 4.51 -0.92
N ALA A 49 9.25 4.35 0.13
CA ALA A 49 9.30 3.22 1.06
C ALA A 49 8.82 1.90 0.42
N ILE A 50 7.82 1.98 -0.47
CA ILE A 50 7.30 0.87 -1.27
C ILE A 50 8.37 0.31 -2.24
N GLY A 51 9.42 1.06 -2.55
CA GLY A 51 10.48 0.58 -3.45
C GLY A 51 11.38 -0.48 -2.82
N GLY A 52 12.02 -0.14 -1.70
CA GLY A 52 13.09 -0.98 -1.11
C GLY A 52 12.58 -1.98 -0.07
N ALA A 53 11.91 -1.50 0.97
CA ALA A 53 11.48 -2.34 2.09
C ALA A 53 10.40 -3.34 1.67
N THR A 54 9.43 -2.92 0.86
CA THR A 54 8.42 -3.83 0.30
C THR A 54 9.05 -4.88 -0.61
N GLN A 55 10.08 -4.56 -1.39
CA GLN A 55 10.78 -5.57 -2.19
C GLN A 55 11.53 -6.59 -1.32
N VAL A 56 12.12 -6.15 -0.21
CA VAL A 56 12.75 -7.05 0.76
C VAL A 56 11.70 -7.97 1.38
N LEU A 57 10.60 -7.43 1.90
CA LEU A 57 9.50 -8.20 2.48
C LEU A 57 8.86 -9.17 1.48
N VAL A 58 8.70 -8.75 0.22
CA VAL A 58 8.23 -9.64 -0.86
C VAL A 58 9.17 -10.82 -1.06
N ARG A 59 10.48 -10.58 -1.13
CA ARG A 59 11.48 -11.65 -1.30
C ARG A 59 11.54 -12.58 -0.09
N GLU A 60 11.42 -12.04 1.12
CA GLU A 60 11.40 -12.85 2.35
C GLU A 60 10.16 -13.74 2.42
N ILE A 61 8.97 -13.21 2.16
CA ILE A 61 7.74 -14.01 2.10
C ILE A 61 7.82 -15.06 0.99
N GLN A 62 8.32 -14.68 -0.19
CA GLN A 62 8.54 -15.64 -1.29
C GLN A 62 9.47 -16.78 -0.87
N ARG A 63 10.59 -16.47 -0.22
CA ARG A 63 11.54 -17.46 0.26
C ARG A 63 10.90 -18.41 1.27
N GLU A 64 10.22 -17.87 2.28
CA GLU A 64 9.54 -18.69 3.29
C GLU A 64 8.54 -19.62 2.61
N VAL A 65 7.66 -19.10 1.75
CA VAL A 65 6.69 -19.91 1.00
C VAL A 65 7.37 -20.95 0.11
N GLU A 66 8.49 -20.63 -0.53
CA GLU A 66 9.25 -21.60 -1.33
C GLU A 66 9.73 -22.78 -0.49
N GLU A 67 10.18 -22.54 0.74
CA GLU A 67 10.60 -23.58 1.68
C GLU A 67 9.41 -24.50 2.04
N PHE A 68 8.21 -23.94 2.26
CA PHE A 68 6.99 -24.74 2.41
C PHE A 68 6.70 -25.59 1.17
N GLN A 69 6.71 -24.99 -0.02
CA GLN A 69 6.44 -25.70 -1.27
C GLN A 69 7.47 -26.79 -1.55
N ALA A 70 8.75 -26.54 -1.29
CA ALA A 70 9.82 -27.52 -1.47
C ALA A 70 9.66 -28.73 -0.54
N ALA A 71 9.33 -28.49 0.74
CA ALA A 71 9.04 -29.56 1.68
C ALA A 71 7.85 -30.42 1.20
N VAL A 72 6.78 -29.78 0.73
CA VAL A 72 5.59 -30.47 0.20
C VAL A 72 5.92 -31.28 -1.06
N ARG A 73 6.69 -30.73 -2.01
CA ARG A 73 7.13 -31.44 -3.22
C ARG A 73 7.95 -32.69 -2.89
N LYS A 74 8.81 -32.61 -1.89
CA LYS A 74 9.71 -33.72 -1.52
C LYS A 74 8.98 -34.85 -0.80
N GLU A 75 8.09 -34.52 0.12
CA GLU A 75 7.57 -35.48 1.10
C GLU A 75 6.15 -35.94 0.80
N PHE A 76 5.41 -35.10 0.06
CA PHE A 76 4.04 -35.37 -0.34
C PHE A 76 3.85 -35.27 -1.87
N PRO A 77 4.74 -35.86 -2.70
CA PRO A 77 4.72 -35.72 -4.16
C PRO A 77 3.47 -36.31 -4.84
N GLY A 78 2.75 -37.21 -4.15
CA GLY A 78 1.48 -37.79 -4.64
C GLY A 78 0.24 -37.27 -3.90
N ASN A 79 0.39 -36.40 -2.90
CA ASN A 79 -0.75 -35.95 -2.10
C ASN A 79 -1.35 -34.67 -2.71
N VAL A 80 -2.35 -34.88 -3.56
CA VAL A 80 -3.04 -33.80 -4.27
C VAL A 80 -3.63 -32.76 -3.32
N LYS A 81 -4.11 -33.17 -2.12
CA LYS A 81 -4.64 -32.23 -1.13
C LYS A 81 -3.56 -31.30 -0.57
N PHE A 82 -2.38 -31.83 -0.26
CA PHE A 82 -1.25 -31.01 0.19
C PHE A 82 -0.76 -30.08 -0.92
N GLN A 83 -0.63 -30.60 -2.14
CA GLN A 83 -0.15 -29.79 -3.26
C GLN A 83 -1.13 -28.68 -3.65
N ALA A 84 -2.45 -28.90 -3.51
CA ALA A 84 -3.46 -27.89 -3.75
C ALA A 84 -3.48 -26.79 -2.68
N VAL A 85 -3.17 -27.13 -1.42
CA VAL A 85 -3.17 -26.17 -0.31
C VAL A 85 -1.93 -25.28 -0.31
N PHE A 86 -0.75 -25.85 -0.59
CA PHE A 86 0.48 -25.07 -0.64
C PHE A 86 0.82 -24.59 -2.06
N ASP A 87 -0.04 -24.90 -3.03
CA ASP A 87 0.15 -24.60 -4.46
C ASP A 87 1.58 -25.00 -4.92
N ALA A 88 2.06 -26.17 -4.48
CA ALA A 88 3.50 -26.49 -4.47
C ALA A 88 4.15 -26.61 -5.86
N GLN A 89 3.37 -26.64 -6.93
CA GLN A 89 3.83 -26.64 -8.33
C GLN A 89 3.70 -25.27 -9.01
N ARG A 90 3.05 -24.30 -8.35
CA ARG A 90 2.78 -22.98 -8.92
C ARG A 90 4.00 -22.07 -8.71
N PRO A 91 4.42 -21.31 -9.73
CA PRO A 91 5.46 -20.31 -9.55
C PRO A 91 5.00 -19.23 -8.57
N LEU A 92 5.95 -18.71 -7.78
CA LEU A 92 5.68 -17.63 -6.85
C LEU A 92 5.29 -16.35 -7.61
N PRO A 93 4.25 -15.64 -7.16
CA PRO A 93 3.84 -14.39 -7.78
C PRO A 93 4.90 -13.29 -7.54
N ALA A 94 5.00 -12.32 -8.45
CA ALA A 94 5.95 -11.21 -8.33
C ALA A 94 5.34 -9.93 -7.72
N SER A 95 4.01 -9.80 -7.71
CA SER A 95 3.35 -8.60 -7.19
C SER A 95 3.24 -8.67 -5.67
N ALA A 96 3.44 -7.54 -4.98
CA ALA A 96 3.38 -7.49 -3.52
C ALA A 96 2.01 -7.94 -2.96
N ARG A 97 0.92 -7.63 -3.67
CA ARG A 97 -0.43 -8.04 -3.27
C ARG A 97 -0.64 -9.55 -3.38
N ASP A 98 -0.19 -10.14 -4.49
CA ASP A 98 -0.34 -11.58 -4.70
C ASP A 98 0.58 -12.38 -3.77
N VAL A 99 1.79 -11.85 -3.48
CA VAL A 99 2.71 -12.43 -2.50
C VAL A 99 2.12 -12.37 -1.09
N LEU A 100 1.52 -11.24 -0.70
CA LEU A 100 0.81 -11.14 0.58
C LEU A 100 -0.34 -12.15 0.65
N ALA A 101 -1.16 -12.24 -0.40
CA ALA A 101 -2.29 -13.18 -0.43
C ALA A 101 -1.83 -14.64 -0.29
N LEU A 102 -0.75 -15.02 -0.99
CA LEU A 102 -0.17 -16.35 -0.90
C LEU A 102 0.43 -16.62 0.48
N GLY A 103 1.22 -15.70 1.03
CA GLY A 103 1.81 -15.83 2.36
C GLY A 103 0.74 -15.99 3.45
N ARG A 104 -0.35 -15.21 3.38
CA ARG A 104 -1.51 -15.33 4.29
C ARG A 104 -2.22 -16.67 4.17
N HIS A 105 -2.36 -17.18 2.95
CA HIS A 105 -2.93 -18.51 2.73
C HIS A 105 -2.08 -19.57 3.41
N VAL A 106 -0.77 -19.61 3.14
CA VAL A 106 0.16 -20.58 3.74
C VAL A 106 0.18 -20.47 5.26
N ALA A 107 0.26 -19.25 5.82
CA ALA A 107 0.28 -19.04 7.26
C ALA A 107 -1.01 -19.53 7.96
N ARG A 108 -2.16 -19.47 7.27
CA ARG A 108 -3.44 -19.95 7.78
C ARG A 108 -3.55 -21.48 7.74
N GLU A 109 -3.12 -22.09 6.65
CA GLU A 109 -3.32 -23.53 6.43
C GLU A 109 -2.22 -24.38 7.11
N ALA A 110 -0.97 -23.90 7.15
CA ALA A 110 0.19 -24.63 7.67
C ALA A 110 0.02 -25.23 9.07
N PRO A 111 -0.59 -24.55 10.07
CA PRO A 111 -0.81 -25.14 11.39
C PRO A 111 -1.61 -26.44 11.37
N GLY A 112 -2.56 -26.58 10.44
CA GLY A 112 -3.34 -27.81 10.25
C GLY A 112 -2.50 -29.01 9.81
N TYR A 113 -1.26 -28.78 9.37
CA TYR A 113 -0.32 -29.78 8.89
C TYR A 113 0.93 -29.89 9.77
N ALA A 114 0.98 -29.22 10.93
CA ALA A 114 2.18 -29.07 11.75
C ALA A 114 2.86 -30.41 12.08
N ALA A 115 2.09 -31.46 12.41
CA ALA A 115 2.63 -32.79 12.72
C ALA A 115 3.49 -33.39 11.59
N ASN A 116 3.15 -33.08 10.33
CA ASN A 116 3.85 -33.55 9.15
C ASN A 116 5.05 -32.66 8.76
N LEU A 117 5.02 -31.41 9.19
CA LEU A 117 5.95 -30.36 8.78
C LEU A 117 7.11 -30.14 9.78
N ILE A 118 6.94 -30.53 11.05
CA ILE A 118 7.96 -30.40 12.12
C ILE A 118 9.31 -31.02 11.72
N LYS A 119 9.31 -32.15 10.99
CA LYS A 119 10.53 -32.82 10.52
C LYS A 119 11.37 -31.96 9.56
N TYR A 120 10.79 -30.91 8.97
CA TYR A 120 11.43 -30.01 8.00
C TYR A 120 11.71 -28.63 8.58
N ALA A 121 11.77 -28.52 9.90
CA ALA A 121 11.88 -27.26 10.63
C ALA A 121 10.72 -26.27 10.39
N ILE A 122 9.69 -26.68 9.64
CA ILE A 122 8.45 -25.95 9.46
C ILE A 122 7.57 -26.23 10.69
N ASN A 123 7.73 -25.39 11.69
CA ASN A 123 7.06 -25.46 12.97
C ASN A 123 6.23 -24.20 13.23
N ALA A 124 5.57 -24.12 14.38
CA ALA A 124 4.78 -22.96 14.77
C ALA A 124 5.58 -21.64 14.70
N ALA A 125 6.88 -21.65 15.02
CA ALA A 125 7.70 -20.45 14.96
C ALA A 125 7.90 -19.96 13.51
N THR A 126 8.16 -20.85 12.55
CA THR A 126 8.26 -20.47 11.12
C THR A 126 6.95 -19.93 10.56
N VAL A 127 5.82 -20.54 10.92
CA VAL A 127 4.49 -20.07 10.50
C VAL A 127 4.17 -18.70 11.10
N ASN A 128 4.49 -18.49 12.38
CA ASN A 128 4.34 -17.20 13.04
C ASN A 128 5.24 -16.14 12.43
N HIS A 129 6.47 -16.50 12.04
CA HIS A 129 7.38 -15.60 11.36
C HIS A 129 6.83 -15.15 10.00
N LEU A 130 6.34 -16.09 9.18
CA LEU A 130 5.66 -15.79 7.92
C LEU A 130 4.46 -14.86 8.13
N GLY A 131 3.65 -15.11 9.17
CA GLY A 131 2.55 -14.22 9.56
C GLY A 131 2.99 -12.79 9.86
N ALA A 132 4.06 -12.64 10.63
CA ALA A 132 4.62 -11.33 10.97
C ALA A 132 5.20 -10.59 9.75
N LEU A 133 5.84 -11.30 8.81
CA LEU A 133 6.29 -10.72 7.54
C LEU A 133 5.10 -10.22 6.71
N CYS A 134 3.99 -10.98 6.68
CA CYS A 134 2.76 -10.56 6.02
C CYS A 134 2.17 -9.30 6.65
N ASP A 135 2.13 -9.20 7.98
CA ASP A 135 1.69 -7.99 8.70
C ASP A 135 2.55 -6.77 8.32
N GLN A 136 3.87 -6.95 8.27
CA GLN A 136 4.81 -5.89 7.88
C GLN A 136 4.62 -5.47 6.42
N LEU A 137 4.42 -6.43 5.51
CA LEU A 137 4.18 -6.14 4.10
C LEU A 137 2.85 -5.41 3.91
N GLU A 138 1.80 -5.83 4.60
CA GLU A 138 0.49 -5.17 4.60
C GLU A 138 0.58 -3.73 5.13
N ALA A 139 1.27 -3.53 6.25
CA ALA A 139 1.52 -2.20 6.79
C ALA A 139 2.32 -1.32 5.82
N ALA A 140 3.38 -1.87 5.21
CA ALA A 140 4.23 -1.18 4.23
C ALA A 140 3.48 -0.83 2.93
N MET A 141 2.51 -1.66 2.52
CA MET A 141 1.62 -1.38 1.40
C MET A 141 0.58 -0.28 1.72
N GLY A 142 0.55 0.21 2.95
CA GLY A 142 -0.28 1.34 3.36
C GLY A 142 -1.57 0.92 4.03
N GLY A 143 -1.46 0.43 5.28
CA GLY A 143 -2.62 0.38 6.19
C GLY A 143 -3.29 1.76 6.40
N ARG A 144 -2.62 2.87 6.05
CA ARG A 144 -3.24 4.16 5.73
C ARG A 144 -3.18 4.39 4.23
N ASN A 145 -4.26 4.95 3.68
CA ASN A 145 -4.40 5.25 2.26
C ASN A 145 -4.13 6.75 2.02
N PRO A 146 -2.86 7.22 2.06
CA PRO A 146 -2.55 8.65 1.91
C PRO A 146 -2.96 9.16 0.52
N VAL A 147 -3.08 8.29 -0.48
CA VAL A 147 -3.62 8.61 -1.80
C VAL A 147 -5.12 8.94 -1.70
N GLY A 148 -5.89 8.12 -0.98
CA GLY A 148 -7.31 8.36 -0.73
C GLY A 148 -7.56 9.59 0.14
N GLU A 149 -6.76 9.77 1.20
CA GLU A 149 -6.81 10.96 2.06
C GLU A 149 -6.48 12.24 1.27
N ALA A 150 -5.39 12.24 0.49
CA ALA A 150 -5.02 13.38 -0.34
C ALA A 150 -6.12 13.71 -1.35
N ARG A 151 -6.72 12.70 -1.98
CA ARG A 151 -7.82 12.88 -2.96
C ARG A 151 -9.08 13.44 -2.32
N ALA A 152 -9.47 12.95 -1.15
CA ALA A 152 -10.65 13.45 -0.44
C ALA A 152 -10.49 14.94 -0.07
N ILE A 153 -9.30 15.32 0.40
CA ILE A 153 -9.01 16.72 0.75
C ILE A 153 -8.90 17.59 -0.52
N GLU A 154 -8.32 17.08 -1.61
CA GLU A 154 -8.30 17.75 -2.91
C GLU A 154 -9.70 18.05 -3.43
N GLU A 155 -10.61 17.06 -3.41
CA GLU A 155 -12.01 17.23 -3.81
C GLU A 155 -12.71 18.31 -2.96
N GLN A 156 -12.43 18.34 -1.65
CA GLN A 156 -12.97 19.35 -0.74
C GLN A 156 -12.41 20.76 -1.05
N ILE A 157 -11.11 20.91 -1.26
CA ILE A 157 -10.47 22.19 -1.61
C ILE A 157 -11.06 22.73 -2.92
N VAL A 158 -11.20 21.88 -3.94
CA VAL A 158 -11.75 22.29 -5.25
C VAL A 158 -13.23 22.67 -5.13
N ALA A 159 -14.02 21.92 -4.34
CA ALA A 159 -15.43 22.23 -4.12
C ALA A 159 -15.62 23.59 -3.43
N VAL A 160 -14.85 23.86 -2.37
CA VAL A 160 -14.91 25.16 -1.67
C VAL A 160 -14.39 26.29 -2.56
N ALA A 161 -13.30 26.07 -3.31
CA ALA A 161 -12.78 27.07 -4.24
C ALA A 161 -13.80 27.47 -5.32
N ARG A 162 -14.58 26.51 -5.85
CA ARG A 162 -15.67 26.78 -6.79
C ARG A 162 -16.76 27.67 -6.20
N GLN A 163 -17.04 27.53 -4.91
CA GLN A 163 -18.01 28.38 -4.21
C GLN A 163 -17.43 29.76 -3.92
N ALA A 164 -16.19 29.82 -3.40
CA ALA A 164 -15.52 31.05 -2.99
C ALA A 164 -15.20 31.98 -4.18
N PHE A 165 -14.83 31.39 -5.32
CA PHE A 165 -14.34 32.11 -6.50
C PHE A 165 -15.27 31.98 -7.71
N ALA A 166 -16.55 31.68 -7.49
CA ALA A 166 -17.55 31.63 -8.56
C ALA A 166 -17.54 32.95 -9.37
N GLY A 167 -17.29 32.86 -10.68
CA GLY A 167 -17.22 34.02 -11.57
C GLY A 167 -15.97 34.89 -11.41
N ARG A 168 -14.97 34.46 -10.62
CA ARG A 168 -13.71 35.17 -10.42
C ARG A 168 -12.53 34.48 -11.11
N PRO A 169 -11.52 35.23 -11.61
CA PRO A 169 -10.38 34.66 -12.33
C PRO A 169 -9.52 33.70 -11.48
N GLU A 170 -9.54 33.83 -10.16
CA GLU A 170 -8.79 33.02 -9.20
C GLU A 170 -9.20 31.54 -9.25
N LEU A 171 -10.44 31.23 -9.66
CA LEU A 171 -10.93 29.86 -9.81
C LEU A 171 -10.06 29.03 -10.77
N ALA A 172 -9.48 29.68 -11.80
CA ALA A 172 -8.64 29.01 -12.78
C ALA A 172 -7.38 28.36 -12.15
N ALA A 173 -6.93 28.83 -10.99
CA ALA A 173 -5.80 28.26 -10.26
C ALA A 173 -6.13 26.89 -9.63
N PHE A 174 -7.42 26.62 -9.37
CA PHE A 174 -7.93 25.39 -8.72
C PHE A 174 -8.47 24.36 -9.71
N GLU A 175 -8.83 24.77 -10.94
CA GLU A 175 -9.41 23.88 -11.96
C GLU A 175 -8.39 23.30 -12.96
N ALA A 176 -7.10 23.58 -12.75
CA ALA A 176 -6.07 23.27 -13.72
C ALA A 176 -5.85 21.75 -13.90
N ARG A 177 -6.28 21.24 -15.07
CA ARG A 177 -5.94 19.92 -15.63
C ARG A 177 -4.43 19.71 -15.81
#